data_AF-A0A522TFQ5-F1
#
_entry.id   AF-A0A522TFQ5-F1
#
_cell.length_a   1.000
_cell.length_b   1.000
_cell.length_c   1.000
_cell.angle_alpha   90.00
_cell.angle_beta   90.00
_cell.angle_gamma   90.00
#
_symmetry.space_group_name_H-M   'P 1'
#
loop_
_entity.id
_entity.type
_entity.pdbx_description
1 polymer ?
#
loop_
_entity_poly.entity_id
_entity_poly.type
_entity_poly.pdbx_seq_one_letter_code
_entity_poly.pdbx_strand_id
1 'polypeptide(L)'
;MCDSGHEGTAAFDLEGSGGLQKADISSLDSYARFLASEEGIRRTAVGFIGYNYARPGSRVLIAVDSQYDLRIPEAISRALRDVNGAKADIVIVDVGPDREFGDVDEIEVIMRRESYRIKPRRYEGFAWVEELALANGYDMLIHGRGGGPGADPRIKHYEFIPWQTEEQFCSTATLFPRELHALINRKAWEPIWDRGRGGTVHLTDPEGTDITYTLWPEYFERPASPFKEAPLWGHLMGHPMPPLVKKADATGILAGTTNHFGRPYPNMRLNMSDGLLESIQGGGAYGAGWNDLLEESRHSQYPCFPREGLFWLWEVAIGTNPKIKRPHGIHLQSSGGSEWERRRSGVIHLGLGTSWRDEYEDWAVERSMLYGHLHVHLLFPTLDVTTKSGEVLRVIERGHLMALDDPEVRQLAGKFGDPDLLLKEDWIPEIPGISTEGSYEEYAQNPVPWVFTDVQA
;
A
#
# COMPACT_ATOMS: atom_id res chain seq x y z
N MET A 1 -73.56 36.03 -9.56
CA MET A 1 -72.83 37.32 -9.46
C MET A 1 -71.68 37.11 -8.48
N CYS A 2 -70.53 37.74 -8.77
CA CYS A 2 -69.26 37.69 -8.03
C CYS A 2 -68.46 36.41 -8.30
N ASP A 3 -67.76 36.28 -9.42
CA ASP A 3 -66.56 37.00 -9.89
C ASP A 3 -65.27 36.42 -9.27
N SER A 4 -64.43 35.91 -10.16
CA SER A 4 -63.26 35.06 -9.92
C SER A 4 -62.00 35.91 -9.91
N GLY A 5 -61.36 36.05 -8.75
CA GLY A 5 -60.05 36.67 -8.59
C GLY A 5 -58.96 35.62 -8.38
N HIS A 6 -58.06 35.51 -9.36
CA HIS A 6 -56.83 34.71 -9.32
C HIS A 6 -55.86 35.21 -8.24
N GLU A 7 -55.37 34.29 -7.42
CA GLU A 7 -54.19 34.47 -6.58
C GLU A 7 -52.93 34.40 -7.45
N GLY A 8 -52.11 35.46 -7.36
CA GLY A 8 -50.85 35.59 -8.07
C GLY A 8 -49.81 34.59 -7.54
N THR A 9 -49.34 33.73 -8.43
CA THR A 9 -48.14 32.92 -8.25
C THR A 9 -46.91 33.84 -8.22
N ALA A 10 -46.21 33.86 -7.09
CA ALA A 10 -44.88 34.43 -7.00
C ALA A 10 -43.95 33.66 -7.94
N ALA A 11 -43.47 34.33 -8.99
CA ALA A 11 -42.44 33.81 -9.87
C ALA A 11 -41.16 33.58 -9.05
N PHE A 12 -40.75 32.33 -8.94
CA PHE A 12 -39.38 31.99 -8.59
C PHE A 12 -38.51 32.33 -9.81
N ASP A 13 -37.81 33.45 -9.74
CA ASP A 13 -36.72 33.77 -10.65
C ASP A 13 -35.61 32.72 -10.48
N LEU A 14 -35.58 31.75 -11.39
CA LEU A 14 -34.47 30.84 -11.61
C LEU A 14 -33.40 31.53 -12.47
N GLU A 15 -32.85 32.65 -12.00
CA GLU A 15 -31.58 33.17 -12.52
C GLU A 15 -30.44 32.67 -11.62
N GLY A 16 -30.04 31.43 -11.91
CA GLY A 16 -28.95 30.74 -11.26
C GLY A 16 -28.57 29.49 -12.03
N SER A 17 -28.47 29.59 -13.37
CA SER A 17 -27.81 28.56 -14.15
C SER A 17 -26.32 28.58 -13.80
N GLY A 18 -25.94 27.87 -12.74
CA GLY A 18 -24.57 27.51 -12.48
C GLY A 18 -24.04 26.80 -13.71
N GLY A 19 -23.26 27.51 -14.53
CA GLY A 19 -22.55 26.90 -15.64
C GLY A 19 -21.76 25.71 -15.10
N LEU A 20 -21.77 24.60 -15.84
CA LEU A 20 -20.90 23.45 -15.59
C LEU A 20 -19.48 23.98 -15.32
N GLN A 21 -19.07 23.99 -14.05
CA GLN A 21 -17.69 24.28 -13.69
C GLN A 21 -16.89 23.12 -14.26
N LYS A 22 -16.22 23.36 -15.40
CA LYS A 22 -15.18 22.45 -15.86
C LYS A 22 -14.06 22.57 -14.83
N ALA A 23 -13.79 21.49 -14.12
CA ALA A 23 -12.60 21.40 -13.28
C ALA A 23 -11.37 21.72 -14.16
N ASP A 24 -10.49 22.59 -13.66
CA ASP A 24 -9.18 22.78 -14.29
C ASP A 24 -8.32 21.57 -13.96
N ILE A 25 -7.96 20.84 -15.02
CA ILE A 25 -7.16 19.62 -14.97
C ILE A 25 -5.90 19.75 -15.83
N SER A 26 -5.46 20.99 -16.09
CA SER A 26 -4.28 21.28 -16.91
C SER A 26 -2.99 20.76 -16.29
N SER A 27 -2.83 20.85 -14.96
CA SER A 27 -1.69 20.30 -14.21
C SER A 27 -1.60 18.76 -14.27
N LEU A 28 -2.74 18.09 -14.45
CA LEU A 28 -2.86 16.63 -14.42
C LEU A 28 -2.65 15.98 -15.79
N ASP A 29 -2.80 16.73 -16.88
CA ASP A 29 -2.92 16.18 -18.24
C ASP A 29 -1.69 15.39 -18.67
N SER A 30 -0.48 15.90 -18.39
CA SER A 30 0.76 15.23 -18.77
C SER A 30 0.92 13.87 -18.08
N TYR A 31 0.56 13.79 -16.80
CA TYR A 31 0.62 12.56 -16.00
C TYR A 31 -0.42 11.55 -16.46
N ALA A 32 -1.66 12.01 -16.68
CA ALA A 32 -2.73 11.15 -17.19
C ALA A 32 -2.41 10.59 -18.59
N ARG A 33 -1.86 11.42 -19.49
CA ARG A 33 -1.43 10.97 -20.83
C ARG A 33 -0.26 10.00 -20.77
N PHE A 34 0.70 10.24 -19.88
CA PHE A 34 1.80 9.31 -19.62
C PHE A 34 1.24 7.93 -19.24
N LEU A 35 0.40 7.87 -18.19
CA LEU A 35 -0.21 6.62 -17.73
C LEU A 35 -1.06 5.93 -18.81
N ALA A 36 -1.80 6.70 -19.61
CA ALA A 36 -2.59 6.18 -20.73
C ALA A 36 -1.74 5.47 -21.81
N SER A 37 -0.47 5.86 -21.95
CA SER A 37 0.49 5.25 -22.87
C SER A 37 1.28 4.08 -22.27
N GLU A 38 1.40 4.05 -20.95
CA GLU A 38 2.18 3.04 -20.21
C GLU A 38 1.50 1.67 -20.19
N GLU A 39 2.32 0.62 -20.14
CA GLU A 39 1.84 -0.77 -20.05
C GLU A 39 1.14 -1.03 -18.72
N GLY A 40 -0.08 -1.57 -18.78
CA GLY A 40 -0.74 -2.13 -17.61
C GLY A 40 -0.13 -3.49 -17.24
N ILE A 41 0.26 -3.68 -15.98
CA ILE A 41 0.78 -4.97 -15.50
C ILE A 41 0.09 -5.44 -14.21
N ARG A 42 -1.06 -4.85 -13.89
CA ARG A 42 -1.87 -5.13 -12.69
C ARG A 42 -1.03 -5.09 -11.42
N ARG A 43 -0.53 -3.89 -11.11
CA ARG A 43 0.28 -3.60 -9.90
C ARG A 43 -0.27 -2.38 -9.18
N THR A 44 -0.12 -2.38 -7.86
CA THR A 44 -0.52 -1.26 -6.97
C THR A 44 0.62 -0.27 -6.74
N ALA A 45 1.84 -0.64 -7.14
CA ALA A 45 3.02 0.16 -6.94
C ALA A 45 3.15 1.27 -7.99
N VAL A 46 3.27 2.51 -7.51
CA VAL A 46 3.54 3.69 -8.32
C VAL A 46 4.88 3.52 -9.06
N GLY A 47 4.90 3.83 -10.36
CA GLY A 47 6.00 3.52 -11.29
C GLY A 47 5.76 2.27 -12.15
N PHE A 48 4.77 1.44 -11.80
CA PHE A 48 4.41 0.22 -12.54
C PHE A 48 2.94 0.21 -13.02
N ILE A 49 2.27 1.36 -12.97
CA ILE A 49 0.89 1.51 -13.38
C ILE A 49 0.85 2.07 -14.81
N GLY A 50 -0.04 1.52 -15.62
CA GLY A 50 -0.27 1.97 -16.98
C GLY A 50 -1.63 1.50 -17.47
N TYR A 51 -2.20 2.22 -18.43
CA TYR A 51 -3.56 2.01 -18.90
C TYR A 51 -3.64 1.73 -20.39
N ASN A 52 -2.53 1.38 -21.04
CA ASN A 52 -2.50 1.19 -22.47
C ASN A 52 -3.28 -0.02 -22.98
N TYR A 53 -3.81 -0.88 -22.11
CA TYR A 53 -4.79 -1.89 -22.53
C TYR A 53 -6.07 -1.27 -23.08
N ALA A 54 -6.39 -0.03 -22.73
CA ALA A 54 -7.40 0.75 -23.43
C ALA A 54 -6.98 0.91 -24.91
N ARG A 55 -7.86 0.52 -25.83
CA ARG A 55 -7.69 0.62 -27.28
C ARG A 55 -8.83 1.43 -27.91
N PRO A 56 -8.72 1.80 -29.21
CA PRO A 56 -9.81 2.48 -29.88
C PRO A 56 -11.11 1.67 -29.80
N GLY A 57 -12.16 2.27 -29.25
CA GLY A 57 -13.45 1.63 -29.04
C GLY A 57 -13.60 0.84 -27.73
N SER A 58 -12.54 0.66 -26.93
CA SER A 58 -12.65 0.04 -25.60
C SER A 58 -13.59 0.83 -24.70
N ARG A 59 -14.34 0.11 -23.87
CA ARG A 59 -15.12 0.67 -22.75
C ARG A 59 -14.34 0.46 -21.46
N VAL A 60 -13.98 1.56 -20.81
CA VAL A 60 -13.24 1.58 -19.55
C VAL A 60 -14.18 2.05 -18.44
N LEU A 61 -14.22 1.33 -17.33
CA LEU A 61 -14.85 1.82 -16.10
C LEU A 61 -13.74 2.31 -15.17
N ILE A 62 -13.82 3.57 -14.76
CA ILE A 62 -12.98 4.13 -13.70
C ILE A 62 -13.86 4.22 -12.46
N ALA A 63 -13.45 3.58 -11.37
CA ALA A 63 -14.21 3.62 -10.13
C ALA A 63 -13.31 4.08 -8.98
N VAL A 64 -13.75 5.15 -8.32
CA VAL A 64 -13.09 5.77 -7.18
C VAL A 64 -14.09 5.93 -6.04
N ASP A 65 -13.63 6.36 -4.87
CA ASP A 65 -14.52 6.77 -3.78
C ASP A 65 -14.49 8.29 -3.54
N SER A 66 -15.39 8.78 -2.67
CA SER A 66 -15.58 10.21 -2.40
C SER A 66 -14.39 10.92 -1.75
N GLN A 67 -13.32 10.21 -1.38
CA GLN A 67 -12.11 10.80 -0.80
C GLN A 67 -10.98 11.00 -1.83
N TYR A 68 -11.23 10.71 -3.10
CA TYR A 68 -10.31 11.13 -4.17
C TYR A 68 -10.55 12.59 -4.53
N ASP A 69 -9.48 13.27 -4.92
CA ASP A 69 -9.58 14.41 -5.81
C ASP A 69 -10.14 13.95 -7.16
N LEU A 70 -11.41 14.30 -7.41
CA LEU A 70 -12.17 13.85 -8.59
C LEU A 70 -11.60 14.38 -9.92
N ARG A 71 -10.71 15.37 -9.88
CA ARG A 71 -9.98 15.84 -11.07
C ARG A 71 -9.06 14.75 -11.64
N ILE A 72 -8.56 13.85 -10.79
CA ILE A 72 -7.67 12.75 -11.20
C ILE A 72 -8.39 11.74 -12.13
N PRO A 73 -9.50 11.08 -11.74
CA PRO A 73 -10.21 10.17 -12.63
C PRO A 73 -10.77 10.89 -13.87
N GLU A 74 -11.11 12.17 -13.79
CA GLU A 74 -11.51 12.98 -14.95
C GLU A 74 -10.35 13.18 -15.94
N ALA A 75 -9.15 13.51 -15.45
CA ALA A 75 -7.96 13.65 -16.28
C ALA A 75 -7.58 12.33 -16.96
N ILE A 76 -7.65 11.20 -16.23
CA ILE A 76 -7.43 9.86 -16.79
C ILE A 76 -8.49 9.54 -17.86
N SER A 77 -9.78 9.79 -17.59
CA SER A 77 -10.86 9.58 -18.57
C SER A 77 -10.62 10.37 -19.86
N ARG A 78 -10.19 11.64 -19.76
CA ARG A 78 -9.81 12.44 -20.93
C ARG A 78 -8.61 11.87 -21.65
N ALA A 79 -7.54 11.51 -20.93
CA ALA A 79 -6.33 10.96 -21.53
C ALA A 79 -6.60 9.65 -22.28
N LEU A 80 -7.39 8.74 -21.70
CA LEU A 80 -7.78 7.48 -22.36
C LEU A 80 -8.56 7.72 -23.66
N ARG A 81 -9.40 8.77 -23.68
CA ARG A 81 -10.12 9.16 -24.89
C ARG A 81 -9.18 9.72 -25.95
N ASP A 82 -8.31 10.64 -25.56
CA ASP A 82 -7.45 11.39 -26.49
C ASP A 82 -6.28 10.55 -27.01
N VAL A 83 -5.67 9.72 -26.16
CA VAL A 83 -4.48 8.91 -26.48
C VAL A 83 -4.88 7.55 -27.04
N ASN A 84 -5.86 6.88 -26.43
CA ASN A 84 -6.20 5.51 -26.77
C ASN A 84 -7.45 5.39 -27.66
N GLY A 85 -8.25 6.45 -27.82
CA GLY A 85 -9.53 6.38 -28.52
C GLY A 85 -10.60 5.58 -27.76
N ALA A 86 -10.42 5.40 -26.44
CA ALA A 86 -11.35 4.66 -25.59
C ALA A 86 -12.51 5.54 -25.11
N LYS A 87 -13.58 4.91 -24.62
CA LYS A 87 -14.65 5.57 -23.87
C LYS A 87 -14.50 5.19 -22.40
N ALA A 88 -14.50 6.17 -21.51
CA ALA A 88 -14.35 5.95 -20.08
C ALA A 88 -15.56 6.52 -19.33
N ASP A 89 -16.20 5.66 -18.55
CA ASP A 89 -17.26 6.00 -17.60
C ASP A 89 -16.65 6.08 -16.19
N ILE A 90 -17.14 7.01 -15.35
CA ILE A 90 -16.66 7.20 -13.98
C ILE A 90 -17.78 6.87 -12.99
N VAL A 91 -17.47 6.04 -12.00
CA VAL A 91 -18.33 5.78 -10.84
C VAL A 91 -17.63 6.26 -9.57
N ILE A 92 -18.38 6.98 -8.74
CA ILE A 92 -17.91 7.47 -7.44
C ILE A 92 -18.72 6.73 -6.36
N VAL A 93 -18.01 6.07 -5.46
CA VAL A 93 -18.59 5.40 -4.29
C VAL A 93 -18.49 6.33 -3.08
N ASP A 94 -19.62 6.71 -2.49
CA ASP A 94 -19.58 7.51 -1.27
C ASP A 94 -19.16 6.65 -0.07
N VAL A 95 -18.04 7.02 0.55
CA VAL A 95 -17.48 6.37 1.75
C VAL A 95 -17.60 7.26 2.99
N GLY A 96 -18.41 8.31 2.90
CA GLY A 96 -18.57 9.31 3.96
C GLY A 96 -17.56 10.45 3.88
N PRO A 97 -17.65 11.39 4.83
CA PRO A 97 -16.77 12.56 4.85
C PRO A 97 -15.32 12.17 5.11
N ASP A 98 -14.39 12.96 4.60
CA ASP A 98 -13.01 12.88 5.04
C ASP A 98 -12.89 13.30 6.50
N ARG A 99 -12.01 12.62 7.24
CA ARG A 99 -11.79 12.83 8.68
C ARG A 99 -10.35 12.52 9.03
N GLU A 100 -9.98 12.80 10.27
CA GLU A 100 -8.69 12.35 10.79
C GLU A 100 -8.67 10.83 11.01
N PHE A 101 -7.47 10.25 10.92
CA PHE A 101 -7.21 8.88 11.36
C PHE A 101 -7.43 8.71 12.86
N GLY A 102 -8.14 7.64 13.22
CA GLY A 102 -8.30 7.18 14.60
C GLY A 102 -7.19 6.22 15.04
N ASP A 103 -7.12 5.94 16.34
CA ASP A 103 -6.10 5.04 16.92
C ASP A 103 -6.26 3.58 16.51
N VAL A 104 -7.49 3.14 16.22
CA VAL A 104 -7.82 1.73 15.90
C VAL A 104 -8.38 1.55 14.49
N ASP A 105 -8.26 2.58 13.66
CA ASP A 105 -8.80 2.63 12.29
C ASP A 105 -8.34 1.42 11.46
N GLU A 106 -7.08 1.00 11.58
CA GLU A 106 -6.56 -0.17 10.87
C GLU A 106 -7.19 -1.47 11.35
N ILE A 107 -7.36 -1.63 12.66
CA ILE A 107 -8.02 -2.82 13.24
C ILE A 107 -9.44 -2.91 12.69
N GLU A 108 -10.17 -1.79 12.70
CA GLU A 108 -11.54 -1.72 12.19
C GLU A 108 -11.63 -1.94 10.68
N VAL A 109 -10.56 -1.67 9.93
CA VAL A 109 -10.50 -1.84 8.47
C VAL A 109 -9.98 -3.19 8.04
N ILE A 110 -9.02 -3.79 8.74
CA ILE A 110 -8.34 -5.00 8.27
C ILE A 110 -8.86 -6.27 8.94
N MET A 111 -9.12 -6.20 10.25
CA MET A 111 -9.51 -7.37 11.03
C MET A 111 -11.01 -7.66 10.86
N ARG A 112 -11.34 -8.92 10.62
CA ARG A 112 -12.67 -9.33 10.15
C ARG A 112 -13.08 -10.69 10.70
N ARG A 113 -14.39 -10.92 10.75
CA ARG A 113 -15.03 -12.24 10.93
C ARG A 113 -16.09 -12.53 9.86
N GLU A 114 -16.54 -11.47 9.18
CA GLU A 114 -17.42 -11.53 8.01
C GLU A 114 -16.60 -11.34 6.72
N SER A 115 -17.16 -11.73 5.59
CA SER A 115 -16.47 -11.61 4.29
C SER A 115 -16.15 -10.15 3.94
N TYR A 116 -14.92 -9.91 3.48
CA TYR A 116 -14.53 -8.64 2.85
C TYR A 116 -15.38 -8.33 1.60
N ARG A 117 -16.08 -9.30 1.00
CA ARG A 117 -17.01 -9.03 -0.11
C ARG A 117 -18.30 -8.34 0.36
N ILE A 118 -18.69 -8.56 1.61
CA ILE A 118 -19.88 -7.94 2.23
C ILE A 118 -19.50 -6.60 2.84
N LYS A 119 -18.41 -6.57 3.61
CA LYS A 119 -17.86 -5.35 4.21
C LYS A 119 -16.43 -5.12 3.71
N PRO A 120 -16.27 -4.49 2.54
CA PRO A 120 -14.97 -4.29 1.91
C PRO A 120 -14.01 -3.56 2.83
N ARG A 121 -12.75 -4.01 2.82
CA ARG A 121 -11.68 -3.21 3.42
C ARG A 121 -11.50 -1.98 2.55
N ARG A 122 -11.15 -0.89 3.19
CA ARG A 122 -10.77 0.33 2.50
C ARG A 122 -9.57 0.03 1.57
N TYR A 123 -9.42 0.79 0.48
CA TYR A 123 -8.33 0.67 -0.52
C TYR A 123 -8.41 -0.51 -1.51
N GLU A 124 -9.10 -1.61 -1.21
CA GLU A 124 -9.09 -2.81 -2.07
C GLU A 124 -10.08 -2.78 -3.25
N GLY A 125 -10.90 -1.72 -3.35
CA GLY A 125 -12.04 -1.69 -4.26
C GLY A 125 -13.26 -2.46 -3.75
N PHE A 126 -14.40 -2.28 -4.42
CA PHE A 126 -15.72 -2.77 -4.03
C PHE A 126 -16.17 -3.90 -4.96
N ALA A 127 -16.51 -5.07 -4.40
CA ALA A 127 -16.92 -6.24 -5.18
C ALA A 127 -18.11 -5.96 -6.13
N TRP A 128 -19.06 -5.10 -5.73
CA TRP A 128 -20.18 -4.74 -6.59
C TRP A 128 -19.77 -3.91 -7.82
N VAL A 129 -18.67 -3.15 -7.74
CA VAL A 129 -18.10 -2.42 -8.88
C VAL A 129 -17.49 -3.39 -9.89
N GLU A 130 -16.82 -4.44 -9.40
CA GLU A 130 -16.29 -5.52 -10.24
C GLU A 130 -17.44 -6.24 -10.97
N GLU A 131 -18.53 -6.56 -10.28
CA GLU A 131 -19.74 -7.14 -10.89
C GLU A 131 -20.41 -6.18 -11.88
N LEU A 132 -20.45 -4.87 -11.58
CA LEU A 132 -20.96 -3.85 -12.51
C LEU A 132 -20.15 -3.84 -13.81
N ALA A 133 -18.81 -3.92 -13.70
CA ALA A 133 -17.92 -3.93 -14.85
C ALA A 133 -18.19 -5.15 -15.75
N LEU A 134 -18.31 -6.34 -15.14
CA LEU A 134 -18.61 -7.59 -15.84
C LEU A 134 -19.99 -7.59 -16.49
N ALA A 135 -21.03 -7.23 -15.73
CA ALA A 135 -22.42 -7.25 -16.20
C ALA A 135 -22.67 -6.28 -17.37
N ASN A 136 -21.91 -5.19 -17.44
CA ASN A 136 -22.04 -4.19 -18.50
C ASN A 136 -21.02 -4.34 -19.62
N GLY A 137 -20.18 -5.38 -19.58
CA GLY A 137 -19.20 -5.69 -20.64
C GLY A 137 -18.16 -4.59 -20.83
N TYR A 138 -17.60 -4.06 -19.74
CA TYR A 138 -16.42 -3.20 -19.83
C TYR A 138 -15.18 -4.02 -20.17
N ASP A 139 -14.34 -3.49 -21.05
CA ASP A 139 -13.10 -4.14 -21.48
C ASP A 139 -11.98 -4.00 -20.44
N MET A 140 -12.03 -2.92 -19.66
CA MET A 140 -11.04 -2.59 -18.63
C MET A 140 -11.69 -1.92 -17.42
N LEU A 141 -11.21 -2.29 -16.22
CA LEU A 141 -11.56 -1.65 -14.95
C LEU A 141 -10.32 -0.99 -14.35
N ILE A 142 -10.43 0.30 -14.03
CA ILE A 142 -9.44 1.06 -13.25
C ILE A 142 -10.04 1.29 -11.87
N HIS A 143 -9.56 0.57 -10.86
CA HIS A 143 -10.19 0.54 -9.54
C HIS A 143 -9.26 0.13 -8.40
N GLY A 144 -9.50 0.69 -7.22
CA GLY A 144 -8.74 0.40 -6.00
C GLY A 144 -7.44 1.20 -5.89
N ARG A 145 -7.01 1.42 -4.64
CA ARG A 145 -5.82 2.18 -4.26
C ARG A 145 -4.62 1.30 -3.94
N GLY A 146 -4.89 0.05 -3.55
CA GLY A 146 -3.92 -0.86 -2.96
C GLY A 146 -4.51 -2.24 -2.72
N GLY A 147 -3.85 -3.02 -1.86
CA GLY A 147 -4.22 -4.40 -1.56
C GLY A 147 -3.60 -5.43 -2.51
N GLY A 148 -3.73 -6.70 -2.14
CA GLY A 148 -3.22 -7.84 -2.90
C GLY A 148 -3.82 -7.95 -4.32
N PRO A 149 -3.31 -8.88 -5.15
CA PRO A 149 -3.72 -9.04 -6.54
C PRO A 149 -5.18 -9.47 -6.75
N GLY A 150 -6.00 -9.55 -5.69
CA GLY A 150 -7.33 -10.15 -5.64
C GLY A 150 -8.45 -9.39 -6.36
N ALA A 151 -8.15 -8.66 -7.43
CA ALA A 151 -9.16 -8.28 -8.41
C ALA A 151 -9.82 -9.53 -9.02
N ASP A 152 -11.10 -9.43 -9.34
CA ASP A 152 -11.83 -10.56 -9.92
C ASP A 152 -11.12 -11.11 -11.19
N PRO A 153 -10.75 -12.41 -11.22
CA PRO A 153 -10.00 -12.98 -12.35
C PRO A 153 -10.79 -13.00 -13.67
N ARG A 154 -12.12 -12.83 -13.63
CA ARG A 154 -12.98 -12.70 -14.83
C ARG A 154 -12.76 -11.36 -15.53
N ILE A 155 -12.28 -10.35 -14.82
CA ILE A 155 -11.94 -9.05 -15.38
C ILE A 155 -10.57 -9.15 -16.06
N LYS A 156 -10.57 -9.16 -17.39
CA LYS A 156 -9.37 -9.39 -18.20
C LYS A 156 -8.31 -8.32 -17.99
N HIS A 157 -8.73 -7.07 -17.93
CA HIS A 157 -7.83 -5.92 -17.77
C HIS A 157 -8.27 -5.13 -16.53
N TYR A 158 -7.52 -5.30 -15.44
CA TYR A 158 -7.74 -4.61 -14.17
C TYR A 158 -6.48 -3.85 -13.80
N GLU A 159 -6.59 -2.55 -13.57
CA GLU A 159 -5.49 -1.70 -13.12
C GLU A 159 -5.90 -0.85 -11.92
N PHE A 160 -4.91 -0.42 -11.14
CA PHE A 160 -5.14 0.36 -9.93
C PHE A 160 -5.01 1.87 -10.19
N ILE A 161 -5.52 2.68 -9.25
CA ILE A 161 -5.43 4.13 -9.23
C ILE A 161 -5.03 4.60 -7.81
N PRO A 162 -3.76 4.46 -7.40
CA PRO A 162 -3.32 4.65 -6.01
C PRO A 162 -3.27 6.11 -5.54
N TRP A 163 -3.47 7.08 -6.43
CA TRP A 163 -3.32 8.50 -6.11
C TRP A 163 -4.66 9.09 -5.68
N GLN A 164 -4.73 9.52 -4.42
CA GLN A 164 -5.92 10.14 -3.85
C GLN A 164 -5.90 11.67 -3.96
N THR A 165 -4.70 12.27 -3.94
CA THR A 165 -4.53 13.72 -3.99
C THR A 165 -3.79 14.15 -5.25
N GLU A 166 -4.01 15.41 -5.68
CA GLU A 166 -3.28 16.01 -6.80
C GLU A 166 -1.76 15.93 -6.58
N GLU A 167 -1.28 16.17 -5.36
CA GLU A 167 0.14 16.07 -5.01
C GLU A 167 0.72 14.69 -5.33
N GLN A 168 0.03 13.63 -4.90
CA GLN A 168 0.49 12.27 -5.17
C GLN A 168 0.52 12.00 -6.67
N PHE A 169 -0.54 12.37 -7.38
CA PHE A 169 -0.68 12.12 -8.82
C PHE A 169 0.38 12.85 -9.63
N CYS A 170 0.64 14.12 -9.30
CA CYS A 170 1.64 14.97 -9.94
C CYS A 170 3.07 14.76 -9.40
N SER A 171 3.29 13.78 -8.53
CA SER A 171 4.63 13.50 -8.02
C SER A 171 5.55 12.90 -9.09
N THR A 172 6.86 13.09 -8.90
CA THR A 172 7.90 12.44 -9.71
C THR A 172 7.84 10.91 -9.64
N ALA A 173 7.23 10.35 -8.60
CA ALA A 173 7.01 8.91 -8.48
C ALA A 173 6.12 8.36 -9.61
N THR A 174 5.10 9.11 -10.02
CA THR A 174 4.19 8.73 -11.12
C THR A 174 4.92 8.57 -12.45
N LEU A 175 5.90 9.44 -12.70
CA LEU A 175 6.69 9.47 -13.94
C LEU A 175 8.03 8.73 -13.83
N PHE A 176 8.25 8.02 -12.73
CA PHE A 176 9.55 7.40 -12.47
C PHE A 176 9.84 6.34 -13.55
N PRO A 177 11.05 6.34 -14.19
CA PRO A 177 11.27 5.51 -15.37
C PRO A 177 11.12 4.02 -15.08
N ARG A 178 10.15 3.37 -15.74
CA ARG A 178 9.77 1.98 -15.47
C ARG A 178 10.94 1.01 -15.60
N GLU A 179 11.77 1.14 -16.65
CA GLU A 179 12.92 0.24 -16.83
C GLU A 179 13.96 0.38 -15.72
N LEU A 180 14.16 1.61 -15.22
CA LEU A 180 15.04 1.89 -14.10
C LEU A 180 14.47 1.32 -12.80
N HIS A 181 13.18 1.57 -12.54
CA HIS A 181 12.49 1.02 -11.37
C HIS A 181 12.52 -0.51 -11.38
N ALA A 182 12.37 -1.12 -12.56
CA ALA A 182 12.50 -2.55 -12.74
C ALA A 182 13.93 -3.06 -12.47
N LEU A 183 14.97 -2.30 -12.84
CA LEU A 183 16.33 -2.71 -12.49
C LEU A 183 16.57 -2.62 -10.97
N ILE A 184 16.11 -1.55 -10.32
CA ILE A 184 16.19 -1.37 -8.86
C ILE A 184 15.55 -2.55 -8.13
N ASN A 185 14.34 -2.95 -8.55
CA ASN A 185 13.63 -4.06 -7.93
C ASN A 185 14.35 -5.39 -8.11
N ARG A 186 14.94 -5.68 -9.28
CA ARG A 186 15.74 -6.90 -9.48
C ARG A 186 16.98 -6.90 -8.60
N LYS A 187 17.74 -5.82 -8.58
CA LYS A 187 18.95 -5.70 -7.75
C LYS A 187 18.67 -5.82 -6.25
N ALA A 188 17.57 -5.24 -5.78
CA ALA A 188 17.13 -5.39 -4.39
C ALA A 188 16.64 -6.81 -4.09
N TRP A 189 16.16 -7.55 -5.09
CA TRP A 189 15.64 -8.91 -4.95
C TRP A 189 16.72 -9.99 -4.98
N GLU A 190 17.78 -9.79 -5.75
CA GLU A 190 18.91 -10.73 -5.94
C GLU A 190 19.46 -11.30 -4.61
N PRO A 191 19.76 -10.50 -3.55
CA PRO A 191 20.24 -11.03 -2.28
C PRO A 191 19.27 -12.00 -1.60
N ILE A 192 17.96 -11.79 -1.75
CA ILE A 192 16.92 -12.59 -1.11
C ILE A 192 16.62 -13.84 -1.95
N TRP A 193 16.38 -13.66 -3.26
CA TRP A 193 15.92 -14.74 -4.13
C TRP A 193 17.05 -15.65 -4.61
N ASP A 194 18.07 -15.07 -5.25
CA ASP A 194 19.14 -15.85 -5.89
C ASP A 194 20.14 -16.39 -4.86
N ARG A 195 20.35 -15.64 -3.79
CA ARG A 195 21.43 -15.89 -2.82
C ARG A 195 20.95 -16.26 -1.43
N GLY A 196 19.72 -15.90 -1.09
CA GLY A 196 19.16 -16.07 0.26
C GLY A 196 18.66 -17.48 0.55
N ARG A 197 18.50 -18.35 -0.45
CA ARG A 197 17.95 -19.70 -0.26
C ARG A 197 18.73 -20.53 0.75
N GLY A 198 18.08 -20.88 1.86
CA GLY A 198 18.65 -21.61 2.99
C GLY A 198 19.57 -20.76 3.89
N GLY A 199 19.60 -19.45 3.70
CA GLY A 199 20.25 -18.46 4.56
C GLY A 199 19.29 -17.89 5.60
N THR A 200 19.79 -16.91 6.35
CA THR A 200 19.03 -16.17 7.38
C THR A 200 18.95 -14.69 7.04
N VAL A 201 17.90 -14.03 7.51
CA VAL A 201 17.75 -12.58 7.44
C VAL A 201 17.85 -12.03 8.84
N HIS A 202 18.63 -10.97 9.01
CA HIS A 202 18.67 -10.14 10.21
C HIS A 202 18.13 -8.76 9.87
N LEU A 203 17.07 -8.35 10.56
CA LEU A 203 16.41 -7.07 10.35
C LEU A 203 16.44 -6.27 11.65
N THR A 204 16.99 -5.06 11.57
CA THR A 204 17.04 -4.11 12.69
C THR A 204 16.46 -2.77 12.28
N ASP A 205 15.97 -2.00 13.25
CA ASP A 205 15.55 -0.60 13.06
C ASP A 205 15.85 0.18 14.36
N PRO A 206 16.31 1.44 14.30
CA PRO A 206 16.62 2.24 15.49
C PRO A 206 15.43 2.44 16.45
N GLU A 207 14.19 2.25 16.00
CA GLU A 207 13.00 2.23 16.87
C GLU A 207 12.89 0.98 17.76
N GLY A 208 13.83 0.04 17.63
CA GLY A 208 14.01 -1.12 18.52
C GLY A 208 13.68 -2.47 17.91
N THR A 209 13.44 -2.54 16.60
CA THR A 209 13.33 -3.83 15.88
C THR A 209 14.70 -4.51 15.88
N ASP A 210 14.70 -5.80 16.21
CA ASP A 210 15.84 -6.71 16.09
C ASP A 210 15.28 -8.14 15.99
N ILE A 211 15.17 -8.66 14.77
CA ILE A 211 14.58 -9.95 14.49
C ILE A 211 15.41 -10.75 13.49
N THR A 212 15.46 -12.06 13.70
CA THR A 212 16.09 -13.01 12.77
C THR A 212 15.10 -14.09 12.34
N TYR A 213 15.14 -14.46 11.05
CA TYR A 213 14.34 -15.55 10.48
C TYR A 213 15.09 -16.26 9.35
N THR A 214 14.65 -17.47 8.99
CA THR A 214 15.32 -18.29 7.96
C THR A 214 14.54 -18.31 6.64
N LEU A 215 15.26 -18.11 5.54
CA LEU A 215 14.74 -18.27 4.18
C LEU A 215 14.78 -19.75 3.77
N TRP A 216 13.90 -20.55 4.36
CA TRP A 216 13.89 -22.00 4.16
C TRP A 216 13.77 -22.39 2.67
N PRO A 217 14.56 -23.37 2.18
CA PRO A 217 14.54 -23.77 0.77
C PRO A 217 13.16 -24.15 0.22
N GLU A 218 12.30 -24.71 1.07
CA GLU A 218 10.94 -25.13 0.74
C GLU A 218 10.03 -23.96 0.32
N TYR A 219 10.39 -22.71 0.62
CA TYR A 219 9.66 -21.54 0.13
C TYR A 219 9.90 -21.28 -1.36
N PHE A 220 11.10 -21.58 -1.85
CA PHE A 220 11.55 -21.29 -3.22
C PHE A 220 11.04 -22.32 -4.24
N GLU A 221 10.51 -23.45 -3.75
CA GLU A 221 10.07 -24.58 -4.58
C GLU A 221 8.57 -24.53 -4.88
N ARG A 222 7.87 -23.48 -4.47
CA ARG A 222 6.40 -23.39 -4.51
C ARG A 222 5.91 -22.69 -5.78
N PRO A 223 5.32 -23.42 -6.75
CA PRO A 223 4.98 -22.84 -8.04
C PRO A 223 3.86 -21.79 -7.99
N ALA A 224 2.94 -21.91 -7.03
CA ALA A 224 1.77 -21.04 -6.90
C ALA A 224 1.99 -19.83 -5.97
N SER A 225 3.18 -19.70 -5.37
CA SER A 225 3.47 -18.59 -4.45
C SER A 225 3.79 -17.30 -5.21
N PRO A 226 3.33 -16.14 -4.72
CA PRO A 226 3.83 -14.83 -5.17
C PRO A 226 5.31 -14.58 -4.77
N PHE A 227 5.86 -15.33 -3.81
CA PHE A 227 7.29 -15.36 -3.50
C PHE A 227 8.01 -16.24 -4.53
N LYS A 228 8.45 -15.62 -5.64
CA LYS A 228 9.01 -16.31 -6.81
C LYS A 228 10.12 -15.49 -7.48
N GLU A 229 10.73 -16.06 -8.52
CA GLU A 229 11.85 -15.44 -9.26
C GLU A 229 11.54 -14.05 -9.79
N ALA A 230 10.36 -13.87 -10.40
CA ALA A 230 9.87 -12.55 -10.74
C ALA A 230 9.33 -11.85 -9.48
N PRO A 231 9.96 -10.75 -9.02
CA PRO A 231 9.53 -10.09 -7.80
C PRO A 231 8.13 -9.46 -7.90
N LEU A 232 7.52 -9.22 -6.74
CA LEU A 232 6.39 -8.30 -6.62
C LEU A 232 6.91 -6.86 -6.80
N TRP A 233 6.97 -6.42 -8.06
CA TRP A 233 7.42 -5.08 -8.45
C TRP A 233 6.83 -3.98 -7.57
N GLY A 234 7.71 -3.24 -6.87
CA GLY A 234 7.33 -2.13 -6.00
C GLY A 234 6.90 -2.50 -4.57
N HIS A 235 6.92 -3.80 -4.24
CA HIS A 235 6.50 -4.35 -2.95
C HIS A 235 7.27 -5.66 -2.71
N LEU A 236 8.61 -5.58 -2.61
CA LEU A 236 9.45 -6.78 -2.55
C LEU A 236 9.30 -7.51 -1.22
N MET A 237 9.26 -8.83 -1.22
CA MET A 237 8.98 -9.62 -0.01
C MET A 237 10.27 -10.13 0.64
N GLY A 238 10.79 -9.42 1.64
CA GLY A 238 11.91 -9.85 2.47
C GLY A 238 11.66 -11.12 3.29
N HIS A 239 10.39 -11.52 3.44
CA HIS A 239 9.98 -12.77 4.07
C HIS A 239 8.99 -13.53 3.15
N PRO A 240 9.03 -14.87 3.11
CA PRO A 240 8.10 -15.68 2.32
C PRO A 240 6.63 -15.56 2.75
N MET A 241 5.72 -15.60 1.77
CA MET A 241 4.27 -15.50 2.01
C MET A 241 3.65 -16.83 2.50
N PRO A 242 2.49 -16.78 3.18
CA PRO A 242 1.74 -17.98 3.55
C PRO A 242 1.35 -18.82 2.31
N PRO A 243 1.18 -20.15 2.46
CA PRO A 243 1.18 -20.91 3.71
C PRO A 243 2.60 -21.10 4.28
N LEU A 244 2.84 -20.83 5.55
CA LEU A 244 4.20 -20.92 6.12
C LEU A 244 4.66 -22.38 6.24
N VAL A 245 5.98 -22.64 6.09
CA VAL A 245 6.52 -24.00 6.28
C VAL A 245 6.41 -24.41 7.75
N LYS A 246 6.33 -25.72 8.05
CA LYS A 246 6.20 -26.21 9.44
C LYS A 246 7.30 -25.74 10.40
N LYS A 247 8.49 -25.47 9.85
CA LYS A 247 9.69 -25.00 10.57
C LYS A 247 9.90 -23.49 10.45
N ALA A 248 8.88 -22.75 10.01
CA ALA A 248 8.95 -21.29 9.92
C ALA A 248 9.35 -20.73 11.28
N ASP A 249 10.31 -19.83 11.26
CA ASP A 249 10.92 -19.21 12.41
C ASP A 249 10.96 -17.69 12.18
N ALA A 250 10.82 -16.95 13.27
CA ALA A 250 11.15 -15.54 13.36
C ALA A 250 11.20 -15.24 14.86
N THR A 251 12.36 -14.86 15.37
CA THR A 251 12.57 -14.67 16.81
C THR A 251 13.28 -13.36 17.05
N GLY A 252 12.74 -12.59 18.00
CA GLY A 252 13.23 -11.26 18.32
C GLY A 252 12.10 -10.29 18.62
N ILE A 253 12.36 -9.02 18.34
CA ILE A 253 11.44 -7.91 18.63
C ILE A 253 11.14 -7.18 17.33
N LEU A 254 9.86 -6.94 17.06
CA LEU A 254 9.43 -5.94 16.09
C LEU A 254 8.97 -4.70 16.86
N ALA A 255 9.42 -3.52 16.46
CA ALA A 255 9.06 -2.28 17.12
C ALA A 255 8.91 -1.12 16.14
N GLY A 256 8.05 -0.16 16.50
CA GLY A 256 7.79 1.04 15.72
C GLY A 256 6.69 1.91 16.32
N THR A 257 6.40 3.01 15.62
CA THR A 257 5.45 4.06 16.03
C THR A 257 4.35 4.34 15.00
N THR A 258 4.34 3.60 13.88
CA THR A 258 3.45 3.84 12.74
C THR A 258 2.94 2.52 12.16
N ASN A 259 1.72 2.53 11.63
CA ASN A 259 1.07 1.38 10.99
C ASN A 259 0.62 1.72 9.55
N HIS A 260 -0.16 0.86 8.89
CA HIS A 260 -0.70 1.14 7.54
C HIS A 260 -1.72 2.28 7.53
N PHE A 261 -2.73 2.19 8.40
CA PHE A 261 -3.96 2.97 8.30
C PHE A 261 -4.41 3.41 9.70
N GLY A 262 -3.75 4.39 10.28
CA GLY A 262 -4.13 4.83 11.62
C GLY A 262 -3.31 6.00 12.09
N ARG A 263 -3.74 6.52 13.24
CA ARG A 263 -2.99 7.53 13.97
C ARG A 263 -1.66 6.91 14.45
N PRO A 264 -0.52 7.62 14.31
CA PRO A 264 0.74 7.20 14.93
C PRO A 264 0.56 6.95 16.42
N TYR A 265 1.22 5.93 16.94
CA TYR A 265 1.02 5.44 18.30
C TYR A 265 2.34 5.42 19.10
N PRO A 266 2.29 5.55 20.43
CA PRO A 266 3.48 5.42 21.27
C PRO A 266 4.22 4.11 20.97
N ASN A 267 5.55 4.10 21.01
CA ASN A 267 6.37 2.96 20.62
C ASN A 267 5.79 1.64 21.14
N MET A 268 5.64 0.72 20.20
CA MET A 268 5.10 -0.61 20.45
C MET A 268 6.21 -1.62 20.22
N ARG A 269 6.27 -2.65 21.08
CA ARG A 269 7.20 -3.77 20.95
C ARG A 269 6.40 -5.07 20.89
N LEU A 270 6.63 -5.84 19.84
CA LEU A 270 6.02 -7.14 19.57
C LEU A 270 7.10 -8.21 19.78
N ASN A 271 6.92 -9.07 20.79
CA ASN A 271 7.86 -10.15 21.05
C ASN A 271 7.49 -11.38 20.21
N MET A 272 8.39 -11.77 19.32
CA MET A 272 8.20 -12.88 18.38
C MET A 272 8.97 -14.11 18.85
N SER A 273 8.34 -15.29 18.79
CA SER A 273 8.99 -16.57 19.02
C SER A 273 8.59 -17.59 17.96
N ASP A 274 9.58 -18.14 17.25
CA ASP A 274 9.40 -19.12 16.18
C ASP A 274 8.31 -18.72 15.17
N GLY A 275 8.29 -17.44 14.77
CA GLY A 275 7.40 -16.93 13.72
C GLY A 275 6.07 -16.36 14.25
N LEU A 276 5.69 -16.66 15.49
CA LEU A 276 4.42 -16.26 16.09
C LEU A 276 4.61 -15.10 17.09
N LEU A 277 3.65 -14.18 17.13
CA LEU A 277 3.56 -13.14 18.14
C LEU A 277 3.14 -13.72 19.50
N GLU A 278 3.96 -13.54 20.52
CA GLU A 278 3.71 -14.06 21.86
C GLU A 278 3.14 -13.00 22.81
N SER A 279 3.63 -11.76 22.71
CA SER A 279 3.19 -10.66 23.57
C SER A 279 3.44 -9.28 22.94
N ILE A 280 2.65 -8.31 23.39
CA ILE A 280 2.69 -6.91 22.94
C ILE A 280 2.96 -6.02 24.14
N GLN A 281 3.79 -4.99 23.97
CA GLN A 281 4.06 -3.95 24.97
C GLN A 281 3.96 -2.57 24.31
N GLY A 282 3.33 -1.61 24.98
CA GLY A 282 3.16 -0.24 24.45
C GLY A 282 2.08 -0.14 23.37
N GLY A 283 2.24 0.78 22.41
CA GLY A 283 1.30 0.94 21.29
C GLY A 283 0.01 1.71 21.59
N GLY A 284 -0.20 2.19 22.82
CA GLY A 284 -1.42 2.90 23.20
C GLY A 284 -2.69 2.08 22.93
N ALA A 285 -3.73 2.73 22.40
CA ALA A 285 -4.99 2.06 22.07
C ALA A 285 -4.84 1.02 20.94
N TYR A 286 -3.95 1.25 19.98
CA TYR A 286 -3.66 0.30 18.91
C TYR A 286 -3.06 -1.01 19.46
N GLY A 287 -2.04 -0.90 20.34
CA GLY A 287 -1.44 -2.04 21.01
C GLY A 287 -2.40 -2.80 21.92
N ALA A 288 -3.30 -2.09 22.62
CA ALA A 288 -4.35 -2.71 23.42
C ALA A 288 -5.33 -3.52 22.55
N GLY A 289 -5.80 -2.96 21.42
CA GLY A 289 -6.66 -3.66 20.48
C GLY A 289 -5.98 -4.88 19.85
N TRP A 290 -4.68 -4.79 19.55
CA TRP A 290 -3.91 -5.93 19.07
C TRP A 290 -3.82 -7.04 20.14
N ASN A 291 -3.67 -6.67 21.41
CA ASN A 291 -3.63 -7.63 22.52
C ASN A 291 -4.97 -8.38 22.69
N ASP A 292 -6.11 -7.69 22.54
CA ASP A 292 -7.42 -8.34 22.58
C ASP A 292 -7.59 -9.38 21.46
N LEU A 293 -7.16 -9.04 20.24
CA LEU A 293 -7.19 -9.94 19.09
C LEU A 293 -6.22 -11.12 19.23
N LEU A 294 -5.06 -10.89 19.86
CA LEU A 294 -4.07 -11.92 20.12
C LEU A 294 -4.65 -12.97 21.08
N GLU A 295 -5.30 -12.54 22.17
CA GLU A 295 -5.96 -13.44 23.10
C GLU A 295 -7.13 -14.21 22.46
N GLU A 296 -7.95 -13.54 21.65
CA GLU A 296 -9.05 -14.20 20.95
C GLU A 296 -8.57 -15.30 20.00
N SER A 297 -7.48 -15.07 19.27
CA SER A 297 -6.99 -15.98 18.24
C SER A 297 -5.98 -17.01 18.74
N ARG A 298 -5.60 -16.98 20.02
CA ARG A 298 -4.53 -17.80 20.62
C ARG A 298 -4.69 -19.31 20.35
N HIS A 299 -5.93 -19.80 20.33
CA HIS A 299 -6.28 -21.21 20.13
C HIS A 299 -6.89 -21.51 18.76
N SER A 300 -6.81 -20.57 17.83
CA SER A 300 -7.31 -20.74 16.47
C SER A 300 -6.24 -21.35 15.59
N GLN A 301 -6.52 -22.49 14.97
CA GLN A 301 -5.64 -23.09 13.95
C GLN A 301 -6.10 -22.69 12.56
N TYR A 302 -5.20 -22.07 11.79
CA TYR A 302 -5.42 -21.75 10.38
C TYR A 302 -4.67 -22.73 9.49
N PRO A 303 -5.20 -23.10 8.31
CA PRO A 303 -4.55 -24.06 7.41
C PRO A 303 -3.20 -23.57 6.87
N CYS A 304 -2.98 -22.25 6.84
CA CYS A 304 -1.77 -21.63 6.33
C CYS A 304 -0.67 -21.43 7.36
N PHE A 305 -0.91 -21.75 8.64
CA PHE A 305 0.06 -21.57 9.71
C PHE A 305 0.52 -22.89 10.34
N PRO A 306 1.77 -22.97 10.83
CA PRO A 306 2.34 -24.21 11.38
C PRO A 306 1.68 -24.72 12.65
N ARG A 307 1.17 -23.82 13.49
CA ARG A 307 0.50 -24.09 14.78
C ARG A 307 -0.55 -23.00 15.08
N GLU A 308 -1.29 -23.17 16.18
CA GLU A 308 -2.34 -22.24 16.62
C GLU A 308 -1.81 -20.80 16.77
N GLY A 309 -2.70 -19.83 16.58
CA GLY A 309 -2.41 -18.40 16.60
C GLY A 309 -2.55 -17.76 15.22
N LEU A 310 -3.08 -16.52 15.19
CA LEU A 310 -3.28 -15.76 13.96
C LEU A 310 -2.02 -14.97 13.55
N PHE A 311 -1.37 -14.30 14.49
CA PHE A 311 -0.36 -13.28 14.22
C PHE A 311 1.04 -13.85 13.94
N TRP A 312 1.16 -14.55 12.81
CA TRP A 312 2.44 -14.99 12.25
C TRP A 312 3.07 -13.89 11.40
N LEU A 313 4.37 -13.67 11.55
CA LEU A 313 5.12 -12.84 10.61
C LEU A 313 5.09 -13.49 9.23
N TRP A 314 4.65 -12.75 8.24
CA TRP A 314 4.73 -13.20 6.85
C TRP A 314 5.06 -12.09 5.88
N GLU A 315 4.61 -10.87 6.14
CA GLU A 315 4.90 -9.73 5.30
C GLU A 315 6.08 -8.96 5.88
N VAL A 316 7.17 -8.93 5.13
CA VAL A 316 8.30 -8.01 5.34
C VAL A 316 8.49 -7.34 3.99
N ALA A 317 7.70 -6.32 3.73
CA ALA A 317 7.55 -5.79 2.38
C ALA A 317 8.32 -4.48 2.23
N ILE A 318 9.14 -4.42 1.17
CA ILE A 318 10.11 -3.36 0.91
C ILE A 318 9.58 -2.46 -0.20
N GLY A 319 9.41 -1.18 0.11
CA GLY A 319 9.20 -0.14 -0.89
C GLY A 319 10.46 0.06 -1.75
N THR A 320 10.30 0.48 -3.01
CA THR A 320 11.43 0.60 -3.95
C THR A 320 11.44 1.88 -4.79
N ASN A 321 10.47 2.78 -4.61
CA ASN A 321 10.40 4.01 -5.37
C ASN A 321 11.02 5.17 -4.57
N PRO A 322 12.18 5.75 -4.99
CA PRO A 322 12.83 6.81 -4.23
C PRO A 322 12.08 8.15 -4.26
N LYS A 323 11.04 8.27 -5.09
CA LYS A 323 10.32 9.53 -5.32
C LYS A 323 9.01 9.67 -4.53
N ILE A 324 8.70 8.68 -3.70
CA ILE A 324 7.57 8.75 -2.77
C ILE A 324 7.93 9.70 -1.62
N LYS A 325 6.99 10.58 -1.27
CA LYS A 325 7.09 11.54 -0.18
C LYS A 325 5.90 11.39 0.76
N ARG A 326 6.06 11.80 2.02
CA ARG A 326 4.93 12.04 2.93
C ARG A 326 3.92 12.97 2.26
N PRO A 327 2.62 12.62 2.23
CA PRO A 327 1.60 13.49 1.66
C PRO A 327 1.29 14.64 2.61
N HIS A 328 0.97 15.82 2.08
CA HIS A 328 0.41 16.89 2.90
C HIS A 328 -0.90 16.42 3.52
N GLY A 329 -1.16 16.86 4.75
CA GLY A 329 -2.36 16.47 5.46
C GLY A 329 -2.41 14.97 5.79
N ILE A 330 -1.25 14.33 6.03
CA ILE A 330 -1.13 12.89 6.40
C ILE A 330 -2.09 12.43 7.51
N HIS A 331 -2.56 13.34 8.37
CA HIS A 331 -3.55 13.07 9.41
C HIS A 331 -4.95 12.75 8.87
N LEU A 332 -5.27 13.13 7.63
CA LEU A 332 -6.56 12.91 6.99
C LEU A 332 -6.57 11.58 6.24
N GLN A 333 -7.72 10.91 6.26
CA GLN A 333 -7.80 9.61 5.62
C GLN A 333 -7.73 9.69 4.07
N SER A 334 -8.12 10.82 3.47
CA SER A 334 -7.93 11.10 2.04
C SER A 334 -6.47 11.17 1.60
N SER A 335 -5.53 11.39 2.53
CA SER A 335 -4.09 11.49 2.21
C SER A 335 -3.44 10.15 1.87
N GLY A 336 -4.07 9.01 2.14
CA GLY A 336 -3.38 7.72 2.08
C GLY A 336 -2.70 7.33 3.39
N GLY A 337 -2.37 8.28 4.26
CA GLY A 337 -1.60 8.01 5.48
C GLY A 337 -0.26 7.32 5.17
N SER A 338 0.22 6.50 6.10
CA SER A 338 1.44 5.72 5.95
C SER A 338 1.35 4.63 4.87
N GLU A 339 0.14 4.20 4.48
CA GLU A 339 -0.06 3.31 3.32
C GLU A 339 0.54 3.93 2.05
N TRP A 340 0.59 5.26 1.92
CA TRP A 340 1.31 5.93 0.85
C TRP A 340 2.83 5.82 1.03
N GLU A 341 3.32 6.15 2.23
CA GLU A 341 4.74 6.24 2.59
C GLU A 341 5.50 4.93 2.41
N ARG A 342 4.88 3.79 2.70
CA ARG A 342 5.52 2.46 2.59
C ARG A 342 6.04 2.11 1.19
N ARG A 343 5.61 2.84 0.16
CA ARG A 343 6.09 2.65 -1.22
C ARG A 343 7.50 3.24 -1.43
N ARG A 344 7.97 4.12 -0.53
CA ARG A 344 9.28 4.75 -0.58
C ARG A 344 10.39 3.70 -0.50
N SER A 345 11.41 3.83 -1.34
CA SER A 345 12.54 2.88 -1.38
C SER A 345 13.09 2.62 0.02
N GLY A 346 13.36 1.38 0.42
CA GLY A 346 14.03 1.11 1.70
C GLY A 346 13.19 1.25 2.97
N VAL A 347 11.95 1.74 2.88
CA VAL A 347 10.95 1.57 3.97
C VAL A 347 10.48 0.12 3.95
N ILE A 348 10.34 -0.47 5.14
CA ILE A 348 9.73 -1.80 5.32
C ILE A 348 8.43 -1.64 6.07
N HIS A 349 7.37 -2.28 5.61
CA HIS A 349 6.23 -2.57 6.46
C HIS A 349 6.17 -4.05 6.80
N LEU A 350 5.89 -4.32 8.06
CA LEU A 350 5.76 -5.66 8.62
C LEU A 350 4.28 -5.97 8.76
N GLY A 351 3.85 -7.16 8.34
CA GLY A 351 2.47 -7.63 8.49
C GLY A 351 2.41 -8.99 9.19
N LEU A 352 1.56 -9.08 10.22
CA LEU A 352 1.33 -10.30 10.98
C LEU A 352 -0.14 -10.71 10.91
N GLY A 353 -0.42 -11.94 10.50
CA GLY A 353 -1.80 -12.42 10.28
C GLY A 353 -1.98 -13.17 8.96
N THR A 354 -3.23 -13.31 8.48
CA THR A 354 -3.52 -13.95 7.19
C THR A 354 -3.08 -13.10 6.00
N SER A 355 -2.76 -13.72 4.86
CA SER A 355 -2.44 -12.98 3.64
C SER A 355 -3.71 -12.44 2.98
N TRP A 356 -3.56 -11.28 2.34
CA TRP A 356 -4.67 -10.47 1.86
C TRP A 356 -5.43 -11.12 0.69
N ARG A 357 -6.76 -11.28 0.80
CA ARG A 357 -7.63 -11.89 -0.24
C ARG A 357 -7.15 -13.26 -0.72
N ASP A 358 -6.68 -14.10 0.21
CA ASP A 358 -6.32 -15.47 -0.08
C ASP A 358 -7.46 -16.46 0.24
N GLU A 359 -7.26 -17.72 -0.14
CA GLU A 359 -8.20 -18.81 0.15
C GLU A 359 -8.37 -19.10 1.65
N TYR A 360 -7.42 -18.66 2.48
CA TYR A 360 -7.42 -18.89 3.93
C TYR A 360 -8.32 -17.87 4.66
N GLU A 361 -8.42 -16.64 4.15
CA GLU A 361 -9.43 -15.67 4.61
C GLU A 361 -10.84 -16.17 4.28
N ASP A 362 -11.09 -16.67 3.07
CA ASP A 362 -12.39 -17.26 2.70
C ASP A 362 -12.72 -18.48 3.60
N TRP A 363 -11.74 -19.34 3.88
CA TRP A 363 -11.88 -20.47 4.80
C TRP A 363 -12.24 -20.04 6.24
N ALA A 364 -11.65 -18.93 6.72
CA ALA A 364 -11.92 -18.38 8.05
C ALA A 364 -13.33 -17.78 8.14
N VAL A 365 -13.78 -17.09 7.07
CA VAL A 365 -15.13 -16.54 6.95
C VAL A 365 -16.20 -17.63 7.08
N GLU A 366 -16.04 -18.77 6.40
CA GLU A 366 -16.98 -19.91 6.49
C GLU A 366 -17.13 -20.47 7.91
N ARG A 367 -16.17 -20.18 8.78
CA ARG A 367 -16.11 -20.64 10.18
C ARG A 367 -16.34 -19.53 11.18
N SER A 368 -16.66 -18.32 10.72
CA SER A 368 -16.81 -17.12 11.55
C SER A 368 -15.58 -16.85 12.42
N MET A 369 -14.39 -17.23 11.94
CA MET A 369 -13.13 -17.03 12.65
C MET A 369 -12.57 -15.64 12.38
N LEU A 370 -11.85 -15.09 13.36
CA LEU A 370 -11.07 -13.87 13.16
C LEU A 370 -10.05 -14.08 12.03
N TYR A 371 -9.88 -13.11 11.15
CA TYR A 371 -8.83 -13.09 10.13
C TYR A 371 -8.44 -11.65 9.80
N GLY A 372 -7.38 -11.51 8.99
CA GLY A 372 -6.71 -10.26 8.66
C GLY A 372 -5.29 -10.25 9.21
N HIS A 373 -4.59 -9.14 8.97
CA HIS A 373 -3.27 -8.88 9.53
C HIS A 373 -3.12 -7.42 9.95
N LEU A 374 -2.13 -7.14 10.79
CA LEU A 374 -1.85 -5.80 11.31
C LEU A 374 -0.39 -5.44 11.11
N HIS A 375 -0.12 -4.13 11.09
CA HIS A 375 1.18 -3.63 10.64
C HIS A 375 1.97 -2.80 11.64
N VAL A 376 3.29 -2.93 11.50
CA VAL A 376 4.28 -1.98 12.03
C VAL A 376 5.19 -1.57 10.87
N HIS A 377 5.39 -0.27 10.69
CA HIS A 377 6.32 0.24 9.67
C HIS A 377 7.69 0.52 10.29
N LEU A 378 8.73 0.26 9.51
CA LEU A 378 10.12 0.54 9.80
C LEU A 378 10.61 1.57 8.78
N LEU A 379 10.98 2.74 9.29
CA LEU A 379 11.34 3.89 8.47
C LEU A 379 12.86 3.98 8.23
N PHE A 380 13.68 3.37 9.10
CA PHE A 380 15.14 3.33 9.00
C PHE A 380 15.71 1.91 9.15
N PRO A 381 15.13 0.89 8.49
CA PRO A 381 15.56 -0.49 8.71
C PRO A 381 16.97 -0.73 8.14
N THR A 382 17.70 -1.64 8.77
CA THR A 382 18.86 -2.31 8.17
C THR A 382 18.50 -3.78 7.99
N LEU A 383 18.55 -4.26 6.75
CA LEU A 383 18.21 -5.64 6.38
C LEU A 383 19.43 -6.32 5.75
N ASP A 384 19.92 -7.35 6.45
CA ASP A 384 21.06 -8.16 6.06
C ASP A 384 20.60 -9.60 5.76
N VAL A 385 20.99 -10.14 4.59
CA VAL A 385 20.81 -11.55 4.25
C VAL A 385 22.13 -12.29 4.41
N THR A 386 22.22 -13.18 5.39
CA THR A 386 23.34 -14.12 5.52
C THR A 386 23.06 -15.37 4.71
N THR A 387 23.80 -15.53 3.61
CA THR A 387 23.69 -16.70 2.73
C THR A 387 24.05 -18.01 3.44
N LYS A 388 23.68 -19.16 2.85
CA LYS A 388 24.05 -20.48 3.38
C LYS A 388 25.58 -20.68 3.53
N SER A 389 26.40 -19.98 2.76
CA SER A 389 27.87 -20.01 2.86
C SER A 389 28.43 -19.05 3.91
N GLY A 390 27.59 -18.24 4.58
CA GLY A 390 27.99 -17.29 5.62
C GLY A 390 28.37 -15.90 5.12
N GLU A 391 28.21 -15.61 3.83
CA GLU A 391 28.38 -14.25 3.30
C GLU A 391 27.17 -13.40 3.68
N VAL A 392 27.42 -12.18 4.17
CA VAL A 392 26.39 -11.21 4.57
C VAL A 392 26.19 -10.20 3.44
N LEU A 393 24.95 -10.07 2.99
CA LEU A 393 24.52 -9.18 1.91
C LEU A 393 23.61 -8.10 2.48
N ARG A 394 24.07 -6.85 2.43
CA ARG A 394 23.28 -5.69 2.82
C ARG A 394 22.28 -5.35 1.72
N VAL A 395 20.99 -5.40 2.04
CA VAL A 395 19.89 -5.02 1.11
C VAL A 395 19.44 -3.59 1.37
N ILE A 396 19.31 -3.22 2.65
CA ILE A 396 18.93 -1.88 3.10
C ILE A 396 19.88 -1.48 4.23
N GLU A 397 20.42 -0.27 4.17
CA GLU A 397 21.23 0.33 5.25
C GLU A 397 20.52 1.57 5.80
N ARG A 398 20.01 1.48 7.04
CA ARG A 398 19.34 2.59 7.74
C ARG A 398 18.30 3.31 6.87
N GLY A 399 17.40 2.54 6.25
CA GLY A 399 16.37 3.04 5.35
C GLY A 399 16.84 3.36 3.92
N HIS A 400 18.14 3.32 3.61
CA HIS A 400 18.64 3.47 2.24
C HIS A 400 18.66 2.13 1.51
N LEU A 401 18.00 2.04 0.35
CA LEU A 401 17.97 0.82 -0.45
C LEU A 401 19.26 0.69 -1.27
N MET A 402 20.11 -0.29 -0.95
CA MET A 402 21.45 -0.43 -1.56
C MET A 402 21.43 -0.61 -3.08
N ALA A 403 20.31 -1.09 -3.64
CA ALA A 403 20.13 -1.17 -5.10
C ALA A 403 20.22 0.19 -5.81
N LEU A 404 19.98 1.30 -5.11
CA LEU A 404 20.12 2.65 -5.67
C LEU A 404 21.59 3.02 -5.94
N ASP A 405 22.53 2.40 -5.24
CA ASP A 405 23.97 2.59 -5.42
C ASP A 405 24.60 1.61 -6.41
N ASP A 406 23.84 0.60 -6.87
CA ASP A 406 24.34 -0.41 -7.79
C ASP A 406 24.88 0.24 -9.09
N PRO A 407 26.10 -0.09 -9.55
CA PRO A 407 26.69 0.53 -10.73
C PRO A 407 25.86 0.38 -12.02
N GLU A 408 25.13 -0.73 -12.18
CA GLU A 408 24.26 -0.96 -13.33
C GLU A 408 23.01 -0.06 -13.25
N VAL A 409 22.44 0.09 -12.05
CA VAL A 409 21.34 1.02 -11.77
C VAL A 409 21.75 2.45 -12.04
N ARG A 410 22.90 2.88 -11.51
CA ARG A 410 23.44 4.23 -11.71
C ARG A 410 23.74 4.52 -13.18
N GLN A 411 24.29 3.54 -13.91
CA GLN A 411 24.53 3.64 -15.35
C GLN A 411 23.22 3.81 -16.13
N LEU A 412 22.18 3.02 -15.81
CA LEU A 412 20.88 3.11 -16.45
C LEU A 412 20.20 4.45 -16.15
N ALA A 413 20.29 4.92 -14.90
CA ALA A 413 19.75 6.23 -14.50
C ALA A 413 20.32 7.38 -15.34
N GLY A 414 21.58 7.29 -15.77
CA GLY A 414 22.24 8.27 -16.65
C GLY A 414 21.54 8.49 -18.00
N LYS A 415 20.68 7.57 -18.45
CA LYS A 415 19.84 7.76 -19.65
C LYS A 415 18.65 8.69 -19.43
N PHE A 416 18.23 8.86 -18.18
CA PHE A 416 17.01 9.59 -17.80
C PHE A 416 17.31 10.94 -17.14
N GLY A 417 18.55 11.17 -16.73
CA GLY A 417 18.98 12.41 -16.09
C GLY A 417 20.25 12.21 -15.29
N ASP A 418 20.52 13.15 -14.39
CA ASP A 418 21.60 13.01 -13.41
C ASP A 418 21.26 11.87 -12.41
N PRO A 419 22.07 10.80 -12.34
CA PRO A 419 21.84 9.71 -11.39
C PRO A 419 21.75 10.17 -9.94
N ASP A 420 22.51 11.19 -9.54
CA ASP A 420 22.52 11.67 -8.15
C ASP A 420 21.21 12.35 -7.77
N LEU A 421 20.55 13.00 -8.72
CA LEU A 421 19.22 13.60 -8.51
C LEU A 421 18.11 12.56 -8.67
N LEU A 422 18.23 11.67 -9.65
CA LEU A 422 17.18 10.71 -9.99
C LEU A 422 17.08 9.56 -8.97
N LEU A 423 18.19 9.13 -8.37
CA LEU A 423 18.19 7.99 -7.44
C LEU A 423 18.14 8.42 -5.96
N LYS A 424 18.42 9.70 -5.66
CA LYS A 424 18.22 10.26 -4.33
C LYS A 424 16.78 10.11 -3.89
N GLU A 425 16.57 9.73 -2.64
CA GLU A 425 15.23 9.72 -2.09
C GLU A 425 14.72 11.13 -1.81
N ASP A 426 13.54 11.44 -2.31
CA ASP A 426 12.99 12.81 -2.22
C ASP A 426 12.42 13.13 -0.83
N TRP A 427 12.29 12.12 0.03
CA TRP A 427 11.84 12.25 1.41
C TRP A 427 12.63 11.32 2.33
N ILE A 428 13.08 11.90 3.44
CA ILE A 428 13.68 11.23 4.58
C ILE A 428 12.80 11.57 5.79
N PRO A 429 12.22 10.59 6.49
CA PRO A 429 11.41 10.87 7.66
C PRO A 429 12.20 11.65 8.72
N GLU A 430 11.62 12.69 9.31
CA GLU A 430 12.24 13.44 10.40
C GLU A 430 11.81 12.85 11.74
N ILE A 431 12.69 12.04 12.35
CA ILE A 431 12.46 11.41 13.64
C ILE A 431 13.54 11.91 14.62
N PRO A 432 13.15 12.66 15.67
CA PRO A 432 14.09 13.16 16.67
C PRO A 432 14.92 12.04 17.31
N GLY A 433 16.23 12.25 17.43
CA GLY A 433 17.16 11.27 17.99
C GLY A 433 17.55 10.13 17.04
N ILE A 434 16.94 10.06 15.84
CA ILE A 434 17.30 9.09 14.79
C ILE A 434 17.85 9.80 13.55
N SER A 435 17.04 10.65 12.91
CA SER A 435 17.41 11.33 11.65
C SER A 435 17.49 12.86 11.78
N THR A 436 16.95 13.43 12.87
CA THR A 436 17.07 14.85 13.20
C THR A 436 17.42 15.05 14.68
N GLU A 437 17.82 16.27 15.05
CA GLU A 437 18.15 16.63 16.43
C GLU A 437 16.92 16.52 17.35
N GLY A 438 17.12 16.01 18.57
CA GLY A 438 16.08 15.89 19.60
C GLY A 438 16.15 14.56 20.35
N SER A 439 15.08 14.21 21.10
CA SER A 439 14.99 12.96 21.87
C SER A 439 14.05 11.97 21.20
N TYR A 440 14.55 10.76 20.94
CA TYR A 440 13.72 9.66 20.48
C TYR A 440 12.73 9.22 21.57
N GLU A 441 13.12 9.29 22.84
CA GLU A 441 12.25 8.92 23.96
C GLU A 441 10.99 9.81 24.03
N GLU A 442 11.13 11.11 23.78
CA GLU A 442 9.99 12.04 23.71
C GLU A 442 9.10 11.75 22.49
N TYR A 443 9.71 11.55 21.31
CA TYR A 443 9.00 11.15 20.10
C TYR A 443 8.23 9.85 20.30
N ALA A 444 8.89 8.83 20.84
CA ALA A 444 8.36 7.49 21.07
C ALA A 444 7.18 7.47 22.05
N GLN A 445 7.05 8.45 22.94
CA GLN A 445 5.90 8.54 23.84
C GLN A 445 4.65 9.11 23.18
N ASN A 446 4.80 9.95 22.15
CA ASN A 446 3.69 10.57 21.45
C ASN A 446 4.12 11.03 20.05
N PRO A 447 4.24 10.16 19.05
CA PRO A 447 4.81 10.55 17.75
C PRO A 447 3.94 11.54 16.95
N VAL A 448 2.66 11.70 17.31
CA VAL A 448 1.68 12.46 16.52
C VAL A 448 2.11 13.91 16.23
N PRO A 449 2.58 14.73 17.20
CA PRO A 449 2.96 16.10 16.91
C PRO A 449 4.12 16.24 15.93
N TRP A 450 4.92 15.20 15.72
CA TRP A 450 6.04 15.13 14.77
C TRP A 450 5.63 14.55 13.42
N VAL A 451 4.72 13.57 13.41
CA VAL A 451 4.25 12.96 12.16
C VAL A 451 3.23 13.87 11.48
N PHE A 452 2.38 14.54 12.25
CA PHE A 452 1.31 15.42 11.75
C PHE A 452 1.73 16.89 11.72
N THR A 453 3.01 17.24 11.83
CA THR A 453 3.46 18.65 11.90
C THR A 453 3.25 19.42 10.60
N ASP A 454 3.03 18.76 9.46
CA ASP A 454 2.73 19.38 8.16
C ASP A 454 1.33 20.05 8.08
N VAL A 455 0.73 20.40 9.22
CA VAL A 455 -0.56 21.10 9.34
C VAL A 455 -0.39 22.63 9.33
N GLN A 456 0.83 23.17 9.38
CA GLN A 456 1.07 24.62 9.46
C GLN A 456 2.27 25.14 8.64
N ALA A 457 2.19 25.04 7.30
CA ALA A 457 2.98 25.90 6.42
C ALA A 457 2.08 26.57 5.37
#